data_AF-A0A7J9WTK7-F1
#
_entry.id   AF-A0A7J9WTK7-F1
#
_cell.length_a   1.000
_cell.length_b   1.000
_cell.length_c   1.000
_cell.angle_alpha   90.00
_cell.angle_beta   90.00
_cell.angle_gamma   90.00
#
_symmetry.space_group_name_H-M   'P 1'
#
loop_
_entity.id
_entity.type
_entity.pdbx_description
1 polymer ?
#
loop_
_entity_poly.entity_id
_entity_poly.type
_entity_poly.pdbx_seq_one_letter_code
_entity_poly.pdbx_strand_id
1 'polypeptide(L)'
;MSRDVPVVGCFAVIRGEEPSILLAESSSLMDRVLALQVVAQLPASTVKSEARLNEMRAALLEERWADAVVVWIEETGVAVDVYTESPRIWTERELDSEQASMEIRVAPLFAEP
;
A
#
# COMPACT_ATOMS: atom_id res chain seq x y z
N MET A 1 -18.17 9.72 -23.30
CA MET A 1 -16.75 9.39 -23.02
C MET A 1 -16.75 8.48 -21.81
N SER A 2 -16.58 7.17 -22.04
CA SER A 2 -16.35 6.23 -20.92
C SER A 2 -15.05 6.68 -20.27
N ARG A 3 -15.10 7.14 -19.02
CA ARG A 3 -13.88 7.15 -18.22
C ARG A 3 -13.60 5.67 -17.96
N ASP A 4 -12.55 5.14 -18.58
CA ASP A 4 -12.01 3.85 -18.16
C ASP A 4 -11.84 3.92 -16.64
N VAL A 5 -12.52 3.05 -15.92
CA VAL A 5 -12.32 2.91 -14.48
C VAL A 5 -10.89 2.40 -14.33
N PRO A 6 -9.97 3.15 -13.70
CA PRO A 6 -8.60 2.69 -13.56
C PRO A 6 -8.61 1.35 -12.82
N VAL A 7 -8.03 0.33 -13.46
CA VAL A 7 -7.88 -0.99 -12.86
C VAL A 7 -6.85 -0.84 -11.75
N VAL A 8 -7.27 -1.02 -10.51
CA VAL A 8 -6.34 -1.09 -9.37
C VAL A 8 -5.59 -2.40 -9.48
N GLY A 9 -4.36 -2.38 -10.01
CA GLY A 9 -3.52 -3.57 -10.12
C GLY A 9 -2.64 -3.80 -8.88
N CYS A 10 -2.44 -2.77 -8.05
CA CYS A 10 -1.60 -2.82 -6.87
C CYS A 10 -2.10 -1.82 -5.83
N PHE A 11 -1.99 -2.14 -4.54
CA PHE A 11 -2.16 -1.17 -3.47
C PHE A 11 -1.08 -1.31 -2.40
N ALA A 12 -0.76 -0.19 -1.75
CA ALA A 12 0.20 -0.14 -0.66
C ALA A 12 -0.44 0.46 0.58
N VAL A 13 -0.11 -0.11 1.74
CA VAL A 13 -0.49 0.40 3.06
C VAL A 13 0.77 0.88 3.76
N ILE A 14 0.87 2.20 3.95
CA ILE A 14 1.93 2.81 4.76
C ILE A 14 1.45 2.79 6.20
N ARG A 15 2.15 2.04 7.06
CA ARG A 15 1.75 1.90 8.47
C ARG A 15 2.01 3.19 9.24
N GLY A 16 1.19 3.43 10.24
CA GLY A 16 1.26 4.61 11.10
C GLY A 16 0.10 4.61 12.09
N GLU A 17 0.00 5.66 12.90
CA GLU A 17 -1.17 5.88 13.75
C GLU A 17 -2.44 6.06 12.91
N GLU A 18 -2.33 6.79 11.80
CA GLU A 18 -3.32 6.84 10.72
C GLU A 18 -2.71 6.23 9.44
N PRO A 19 -3.04 4.96 9.11
CA PRO A 19 -2.49 4.31 7.92
C PRO A 19 -2.90 5.03 6.64
N SER A 20 -1.94 5.22 5.73
CA SER A 20 -2.20 5.78 4.40
C SER A 20 -2.28 4.68 3.35
N ILE A 21 -3.26 4.76 2.47
CA ILE A 21 -3.47 3.78 1.38
C ILE A 21 -3.18 4.45 0.05
N LEU A 22 -2.33 3.83 -0.76
CA LEU A 22 -2.01 4.24 -2.12
C LEU A 22 -2.44 3.16 -3.10
N LEU A 23 -2.97 3.58 -4.25
CA LEU A 23 -3.42 2.69 -5.32
C LEU A 23 -2.60 2.97 -6.58
N ALA A 24 -2.20 1.91 -7.29
CA ALA A 24 -1.52 2.00 -8.57
C ALA A 24 -2.02 0.93 -9.54
N GLU A 25 -1.81 1.17 -10.83
CA GLU A 25 -2.17 0.23 -11.90
C GLU A 25 -1.26 -1.00 -11.95
N SER A 26 -0.06 -0.92 -11.37
CA SER A 26 0.92 -2.01 -11.32
C SER A 26 1.90 -1.83 -10.16
N SER A 27 2.64 -2.90 -9.81
CA SER A 27 3.69 -2.86 -8.79
C SER A 27 4.84 -1.92 -9.18
N SER A 28 5.28 -1.93 -10.45
CA SER A 28 6.33 -1.03 -10.92
C SER A 28 5.94 0.44 -10.83
N LEU A 29 4.65 0.76 -11.07
CA LEU A 29 4.13 2.11 -10.82
C LEU A 29 4.07 2.41 -9.33
N MET A 30 3.71 1.44 -8.49
CA MET A 30 3.65 1.60 -7.04
C MET A 30 5.00 2.01 -6.44
N ASP A 31 6.12 1.42 -6.88
CA ASP A 31 7.45 1.79 -6.39
C ASP A 31 7.73 3.28 -6.59
N ARG A 32 7.40 3.80 -7.78
CA ARG A 32 7.53 5.22 -8.10
C ARG A 32 6.59 6.09 -7.29
N VAL A 33 5.34 5.66 -7.11
CA VAL A 33 4.35 6.38 -6.29
C VAL A 33 4.83 6.47 -4.84
N LEU A 34 5.30 5.37 -4.25
CA LEU A 34 5.87 5.35 -2.90
C LEU A 34 7.08 6.28 -2.81
N ALA A 35 8.03 6.18 -3.73
CA ALA A 35 9.20 7.06 -3.76
C ALA A 35 8.80 8.56 -3.75
N LEU A 36 7.77 8.95 -4.49
CA LEU A 36 7.31 10.34 -4.55
C LEU A 36 6.47 10.77 -3.34
N GLN A 37 5.65 9.87 -2.79
CA GLN A 37 4.71 10.20 -1.72
C GLN A 37 5.33 10.09 -0.32
N VAL A 38 6.31 9.19 -0.12
CA VAL A 38 6.95 9.01 1.20
C VAL A 38 8.39 9.50 1.24
N VAL A 39 9.23 9.13 0.26
CA VAL A 39 10.67 9.46 0.30
C VAL A 39 10.89 10.92 -0.05
N ALA A 40 10.34 11.38 -1.18
CA ALA A 40 10.53 12.75 -1.65
C ALA A 40 9.83 13.80 -0.77
N GLN A 41 8.84 13.40 0.04
CA GLN A 41 8.16 14.29 0.99
C GLN A 41 8.84 14.32 2.37
N LEU A 42 9.81 13.44 2.65
CA LEU A 42 10.50 13.43 3.94
C LEU A 42 11.36 14.69 4.10
N PRO A 43 11.12 15.54 5.11
CA PRO A 43 11.94 16.73 5.32
C PRO A 43 13.39 16.33 5.62
N ALA A 44 14.35 16.86 4.86
CA ALA A 44 15.76 16.47 5.01
C ALA A 44 16.31 16.68 6.43
N SER A 45 15.75 17.62 7.20
CA SER A 45 16.12 17.90 8.59
C SER A 45 15.69 16.81 9.59
N THR A 46 14.80 15.89 9.22
CA THR A 46 14.36 14.80 10.10
C THR A 46 15.19 13.53 9.92
N VAL A 47 16.02 13.46 8.87
CA VAL A 47 16.92 12.35 8.61
C VAL A 47 18.16 12.47 9.50
N LYS A 48 18.40 11.46 10.34
CA LYS A 48 19.47 11.46 11.34
C LYS A 48 20.83 11.15 10.73
N SER A 49 20.86 10.34 9.67
CA SER A 49 22.08 9.91 8.99
C SER A 49 22.28 10.64 7.67
N GLU A 50 23.34 11.45 7.59
CA GLU A 50 23.72 12.14 6.34
C GLU A 50 24.01 11.14 5.20
N ALA A 51 24.60 9.99 5.54
CA ALA A 51 24.85 8.93 4.56
C ALA A 51 23.54 8.41 3.94
N ARG A 52 22.52 8.12 4.77
CA ARG A 52 21.20 7.67 4.30
C ARG A 52 20.45 8.76 3.53
N LEU A 53 20.57 10.02 3.96
CA LEU A 53 19.99 11.14 3.22
C LEU A 53 20.55 11.23 1.80
N ASN A 54 21.87 11.11 1.66
CA ASN A 54 22.53 11.15 0.35
C ASN A 54 22.20 9.92 -0.50
N GLU A 55 22.07 8.75 0.13
CA GLU A 55 21.67 7.51 -0.53
C GLU A 55 20.23 7.60 -1.09
N MET A 56 19.26 8.06 -0.29
CA MET A 56 17.88 8.29 -0.76
C MET A 56 17.85 9.27 -1.93
N ARG A 57 18.59 10.38 -1.86
CA ARG A 57 18.66 11.37 -2.95
C ARG A 57 19.24 10.78 -4.23
N ALA A 58 20.33 10.02 -4.13
CA ALA A 58 20.94 9.36 -5.28
C ALA A 58 19.95 8.37 -5.92
N ALA A 59 19.32 7.51 -5.11
CA ALA A 59 18.33 6.55 -5.59
C ALA A 59 17.14 7.22 -6.29
N LEU A 60 16.63 8.33 -5.77
CA LEU A 60 15.57 9.10 -6.42
C LEU A 60 16.00 9.70 -7.76
N LEU A 61 17.21 10.28 -7.84
CA LEU A 61 17.72 10.89 -9.07
C LEU A 61 18.07 9.86 -10.15
N GLU A 62 18.46 8.66 -9.74
CA GLU A 62 18.79 7.52 -10.60
C GLU A 62 17.57 6.64 -10.94
N GLU A 63 16.37 7.05 -10.52
CA GLU A 63 15.12 6.31 -10.72
C GLU A 63 15.10 4.90 -10.10
N ARG A 64 15.96 4.65 -9.10
CA ARG A 64 15.97 3.43 -8.29
C ARG A 64 14.92 3.53 -7.17
N TRP A 65 13.65 3.56 -7.58
CA TRP A 65 12.52 3.87 -6.69
C TRP A 65 12.41 2.92 -5.50
N ALA A 66 12.48 1.62 -5.73
CA ALA A 66 12.40 0.61 -4.68
C ALA A 66 13.54 0.78 -3.65
N ASP A 67 14.76 1.02 -4.12
CA ASP A 67 15.93 1.25 -3.25
C ASP A 67 15.73 2.48 -2.35
N ALA A 68 15.21 3.58 -2.93
CA ALA A 68 14.91 4.79 -2.16
C ALA A 68 13.90 4.51 -1.04
N VAL A 69 12.87 3.70 -1.32
CA VAL A 69 11.85 3.30 -0.32
C VAL A 69 12.45 2.41 0.76
N VAL A 70 13.33 1.45 0.40
CA VAL A 70 14.02 0.59 1.38
C VAL A 70 14.83 1.42 2.37
N VAL A 71 15.67 2.34 1.87
CA VAL A 71 16.48 3.20 2.75
C VAL A 71 15.60 4.08 3.64
N TRP A 72 14.46 4.57 3.12
CA TRP A 72 13.48 5.33 3.90
C TRP A 72 12.84 4.49 5.02
N ILE A 73 12.49 3.22 4.76
CA ILE A 73 11.97 2.29 5.78
C ILE A 73 13.01 2.10 6.89
N GLU A 74 14.28 1.90 6.52
CA GLU A 74 15.36 1.71 7.49
C GLU A 74 15.66 2.97 8.32
N GLU A 75 15.43 4.16 7.77
CA GLU A 75 15.62 5.43 8.46
C GLU A 75 14.46 5.76 9.41
N THR A 76 13.23 5.53 8.97
CA THR A 76 12.02 5.93 9.70
C THR A 76 11.47 4.84 10.60
N GLY A 77 11.77 3.58 10.31
CA GLY A 77 11.13 2.41 10.93
C GLY A 77 9.67 2.21 10.49
N VAL A 78 9.16 3.01 9.55
CA VAL A 78 7.79 2.91 9.06
C VAL A 78 7.70 1.76 8.07
N ALA A 79 6.88 0.76 8.37
CA ALA A 79 6.65 -0.36 7.47
C ALA A 79 5.67 0.00 6.35
N VAL A 80 5.91 -0.56 5.16
CA VAL A 80 5.04 -0.47 4.00
C VAL A 80 4.68 -1.89 3.56
N ASP A 81 3.39 -2.20 3.50
CA ASP A 81 2.90 -3.45 2.93
C ASP A 81 2.43 -3.20 1.49
N VAL A 82 2.94 -3.97 0.52
CA VAL A 82 2.56 -3.87 -0.89
C VAL A 82 1.84 -5.14 -1.31
N TYR A 83 0.65 -4.96 -1.87
CA TYR A 83 -0.19 -6.03 -2.40
C TYR A 83 -0.31 -5.86 -3.90
N THR A 84 0.16 -6.86 -4.65
CA THR A 84 0.26 -6.85 -6.11
C THR A 84 -1.00 -7.35 -6.81
N GLU A 85 -2.06 -7.60 -6.06
CA GLU A 85 -3.35 -8.05 -6.56
C GLU A 85 -4.43 -7.03 -6.20
N SER A 86 -5.43 -6.92 -7.07
CA SER A 86 -6.60 -6.08 -6.81
C SER A 86 -7.34 -6.61 -5.58
N PRO A 87 -7.58 -5.78 -4.55
CA PRO A 87 -8.37 -6.21 -3.40
C PRO A 87 -9.79 -6.52 -3.87
N ARG A 88 -10.36 -7.64 -3.39
CA ARG A 88 -11.76 -7.95 -3.65
C ARG A 88 -12.64 -6.91 -2.99
N ILE A 89 -13.45 -6.22 -3.79
CA ILE A 89 -14.49 -5.32 -3.29
C ILE A 89 -15.75 -6.15 -3.11
N TRP A 90 -16.18 -6.33 -1.86
CA TRP A 90 -17.49 -6.89 -1.55
C TRP A 90 -18.53 -5.80 -1.62
N THR A 91 -19.62 -6.06 -2.34
CA THR A 91 -20.73 -5.14 -2.48
C THR A 91 -21.96 -5.62 -1.72
N GLU A 92 -22.84 -4.70 -1.35
CA GLU A 92 -24.13 -5.01 -0.71
C GLU A 92 -24.99 -5.99 -1.54
N ARG A 93 -24.77 -6.03 -2.86
CA ARG A 93 -25.48 -6.98 -3.74
C ARG A 93 -24.95 -8.40 -3.65
N GLU A 94 -23.68 -8.57 -3.28
CA GLU A 94 -23.04 -9.89 -3.18
C GLU A 94 -23.18 -10.48 -1.77
N LEU A 95 -23.33 -9.63 -0.76
CA LEU A 95 -23.50 -10.02 0.64
C LEU A 95 -24.53 -9.12 1.31
N ASP A 96 -25.80 -9.30 0.95
CA ASP A 96 -26.91 -8.65 1.63
C ASP A 96 -27.22 -9.33 2.97
N SER A 97 -28.19 -8.77 3.70
CA SER A 97 -28.60 -9.31 5.01
C SER A 97 -29.11 -10.76 4.97
N GLU A 98 -29.75 -11.17 3.87
CA GLU A 98 -30.31 -12.53 3.74
C GLU A 98 -29.17 -13.52 3.48
N GLN A 99 -28.29 -13.21 2.53
CA GLN A 99 -27.10 -13.98 2.20
C GLN A 99 -26.18 -14.13 3.42
N ALA A 100 -25.91 -13.03 4.14
CA ALA A 100 -25.12 -13.06 5.37
C ALA A 100 -25.75 -13.99 6.44
N SER A 101 -27.08 -13.95 6.60
CA SER A 101 -27.79 -14.84 7.54
C SER A 101 -27.68 -16.31 7.14
N MET A 102 -27.74 -16.61 5.84
CA MET A 102 -27.55 -17.98 5.33
C MET A 102 -26.13 -18.49 5.60
N GLU A 103 -25.09 -17.71 5.29
CA GLU A 103 -23.69 -18.10 5.49
C GLU A 103 -23.36 -18.38 6.96
N ILE A 104 -23.89 -17.57 7.88
CA ILE A 104 -23.71 -17.76 9.32
C ILE A 104 -24.28 -19.12 9.78
N ARG A 105 -25.47 -19.52 9.30
CA ARG A 105 -26.13 -20.77 9.74
C ARG A 105 -25.34 -22.04 9.41
N VAL A 106 -24.49 -21.99 8.38
CA VAL A 106 -23.65 -23.11 7.95
C VAL A 106 -22.18 -22.92 8.33
N ALA A 107 -21.84 -21.84 9.03
CA ALA A 107 -20.45 -21.52 9.33
C ALA A 107 -19.85 -22.57 10.29
N PRO A 108 -18.60 -23.02 10.06
CA PRO A 108 -17.94 -24.02 10.91
C PRO A 108 -17.87 -23.66 12.39
N LEU A 109 -17.91 -22.36 12.70
CA LEU A 109 -17.94 -21.86 14.07
C LEU A 109 -19.14 -22.38 14.90
N PHE A 110 -20.25 -22.74 14.25
CA PHE A 110 -21.46 -23.26 14.89
C PHE A 110 -21.62 -24.78 14.79
N ALA A 111 -20.62 -25.49 14.24
CA ALA A 111 -20.61 -26.95 14.26
C ALA A 111 -20.39 -27.46 15.69
N GLU A 112 -20.97 -28.63 16.02
CA GLU A 112 -20.69 -29.29 17.30
C GLU A 112 -19.20 -29.74 17.35
N PRO A 113 -18.54 -29.67 18.53
CA PRO A 113 -17.12 -30.01 18.68
C PRO A 113 -16.76 -31.46 18.33
#